data_AF-A0A0B6X032-F1
#
_entry.id   AF-A0A0B6X032-F1
#
_cell.length_a   1.000
_cell.length_b   1.000
_cell.length_c   1.000
_cell.angle_alpha   90.00
_cell.angle_beta   90.00
_cell.angle_gamma   90.00
#
_symmetry.space_group_name_H-M   'P 1'
#
loop_
_entity.id
_entity.type
_entity.pdbx_description
1 polymer ?
#
loop_
_entity_poly.entity_id
_entity_poly.type
_entity_poly.pdbx_seq_one_letter_code
_entity_poly.pdbx_strand_id
1 'polypeptide(L)'
;MNSSEPVIRITLLPRDTNSQGTIFGGVILSYIDIAGAIEAHRRTRMERFVTVAMREVIFHHPVFVGDLVSFYTETVRIGTTSITVRVTVEAERLTKIGERVRVTEAEVVYVAVDEKGRKTPIKLPDEKARVESADHTSAPERNVSEV
;
A
#
# COMPACT_ATOMS: atom_id res chain seq x y z
N MET A 1 0.99 14.12 -5.14
CA MET A 1 1.96 13.55 -6.10
C MET A 1 1.76 12.06 -6.06
N ASN A 2 1.21 11.46 -7.13
CA ASN A 2 1.15 10.00 -7.21
C ASN A 2 2.59 9.47 -7.19
N SER A 3 2.93 8.63 -6.21
CA SER A 3 4.17 7.86 -6.26
C SER A 3 4.19 7.08 -7.57
N SER A 4 5.23 7.25 -8.38
CA SER A 4 5.38 6.49 -9.63
C SER A 4 5.57 4.99 -9.38
N GLU A 5 5.94 4.61 -8.16
CA GLU A 5 6.17 3.24 -7.75
C GLU A 5 5.10 2.76 -6.77
N PRO A 6 4.60 1.52 -6.93
CA PRO A 6 3.68 0.93 -5.97
C PRO A 6 4.41 0.61 -4.67
N VAL A 7 3.68 0.72 -3.55
CA VAL A 7 4.20 0.30 -2.23
C VAL A 7 4.28 -1.22 -2.14
N ILE A 8 3.33 -1.92 -2.77
CA ILE A 8 3.28 -3.38 -2.85
C ILE A 8 3.01 -3.78 -4.29
N ARG A 9 3.73 -4.78 -4.78
CA ARG A 9 3.47 -5.46 -6.04
C ARG A 9 3.51 -6.97 -5.81
N ILE A 10 2.46 -7.67 -6.20
CA ILE A 10 2.30 -9.09 -5.91
C ILE A 10 1.47 -9.81 -6.98
N THR A 11 1.82 -11.06 -7.26
CA THR A 11 0.97 -11.98 -8.03
C THR A 11 0.07 -12.77 -7.10
N LEU A 12 -1.24 -12.74 -7.32
CA LEU A 12 -2.21 -13.50 -6.52
C LEU A 12 -2.47 -14.88 -7.13
N LEU A 13 -2.61 -15.88 -6.26
CA LEU A 13 -2.56 -17.29 -6.63
C LEU A 13 -3.90 -17.99 -6.33
N PRO A 14 -4.12 -19.24 -6.80
CA PRO A 14 -5.40 -19.93 -6.64
C PRO A 14 -5.94 -19.99 -5.20
N ARG A 15 -5.07 -20.04 -4.19
CA ARG A 15 -5.47 -20.05 -2.77
C ARG A 15 -6.22 -18.78 -2.33
N ASP A 16 -6.06 -17.69 -3.08
CA ASP A 16 -6.61 -16.37 -2.78
C ASP A 16 -7.99 -16.17 -3.44
N THR A 17 -8.53 -17.19 -4.10
CA THR A 17 -9.79 -17.12 -4.84
C THR A 17 -11.02 -17.32 -3.96
N ASN A 18 -12.14 -16.77 -4.43
CA ASN A 18 -13.48 -17.10 -3.94
C ASN A 18 -14.11 -18.24 -4.78
N SER A 19 -15.33 -18.66 -4.44
CA SER A 19 -16.03 -19.75 -5.13
C SER A 19 -16.33 -19.51 -6.62
N GLN A 20 -16.21 -18.26 -7.10
CA GLN A 20 -16.39 -17.88 -8.50
C GLN A 20 -15.07 -17.85 -9.30
N GLY A 21 -13.95 -18.25 -8.69
CA GLY A 21 -12.64 -18.33 -9.35
C GLY A 21 -11.93 -16.99 -9.56
N THR A 22 -12.51 -15.87 -9.09
CA THR A 22 -11.82 -14.58 -8.99
C THR A 22 -11.19 -14.42 -7.62
N ILE A 23 -10.23 -13.51 -7.49
CA ILE A 23 -9.61 -13.20 -6.20
C ILE A 23 -10.68 -12.69 -5.22
N PHE A 24 -10.64 -13.21 -3.99
CA PHE A 24 -11.54 -12.79 -2.94
C PHE A 24 -11.27 -11.34 -2.51
N GLY A 25 -12.33 -10.53 -2.41
CA GLY A 25 -12.21 -9.12 -2.03
C GLY A 25 -11.51 -8.88 -0.69
N GLY A 26 -11.68 -9.79 0.28
CA GLY A 26 -10.98 -9.72 1.56
C GLY A 26 -9.45 -9.82 1.47
N VAL A 27 -8.92 -10.49 0.43
CA VAL A 27 -7.48 -10.53 0.16
C VAL A 27 -7.01 -9.16 -0.32
N ILE A 28 -7.73 -8.54 -1.24
CA ILE A 28 -7.42 -7.18 -1.72
C ILE A 28 -7.49 -6.16 -0.58
N LEU A 29 -8.52 -6.25 0.27
CA LEU A 29 -8.64 -5.38 1.46
C LEU A 29 -7.49 -5.55 2.44
N SER A 30 -7.01 -6.78 2.64
CA SER A 30 -5.84 -7.04 3.50
C SER A 30 -4.59 -6.32 2.96
N TYR A 31 -4.34 -6.39 1.65
CA TYR A 31 -3.21 -5.69 1.04
C TYR A 31 -3.37 -4.17 1.01
N ILE A 32 -4.60 -3.67 0.84
CA ILE A 32 -4.91 -2.24 0.98
C ILE A 32 -4.49 -1.74 2.38
N ASP A 33 -4.86 -2.48 3.43
CA ASP A 33 -4.49 -2.10 4.81
C ASP A 33 -2.98 -2.09 5.03
N ILE A 34 -2.28 -3.13 4.54
CA ILE A 34 -0.82 -3.23 4.67
C ILE A 34 -0.13 -2.09 3.91
N ALA A 35 -0.54 -1.83 2.66
CA ALA A 35 0.02 -0.76 1.84
C ALA A 35 -0.19 0.62 2.49
N GLY A 36 -1.43 0.90 2.93
CA GLY A 36 -1.76 2.15 3.60
C GLY A 36 -0.99 2.34 4.92
N ALA A 37 -0.80 1.27 5.69
CA ALA A 37 -0.01 1.32 6.91
C ALA A 37 1.47 1.60 6.62
N ILE A 38 2.06 1.01 5.57
CA ILE A 38 3.44 1.29 5.17
C ILE A 38 3.60 2.78 4.83
N GLU A 39 2.68 3.35 4.05
CA GLU A 39 2.68 4.79 3.75
C GLU A 39 2.54 5.64 5.02
N ALA A 40 1.65 5.25 5.94
CA ALA A 40 1.48 5.95 7.21
C ALA A 40 2.79 5.99 8.03
N HIS A 41 3.50 4.87 8.14
CA HIS A 41 4.79 4.81 8.83
C HIS A 41 5.85 5.64 8.09
N ARG A 42 5.97 5.52 6.75
CA ARG A 42 6.92 6.31 5.95
C ARG A 42 6.70 7.80 6.07
N ARG A 43 5.44 8.24 6.02
CA ARG A 43 5.08 9.66 6.00
C ARG A 43 5.28 10.34 7.34
N THR A 44 5.03 9.63 8.43
CA THR A 44 4.95 10.19 9.80
C THR A 44 6.11 9.79 10.71
N ARG A 45 6.82 8.69 10.41
CA ARG A 45 7.82 8.04 11.26
C ARG A 45 7.30 7.58 12.63
N MET A 46 5.98 7.50 12.82
CA MET A 46 5.40 6.93 14.03
C MET A 46 5.56 5.40 14.02
N GLU A 47 5.81 4.80 15.18
CA GLU A 47 6.07 3.35 15.28
C GLU A 47 4.81 2.48 15.29
N ARG A 48 3.67 3.04 15.71
CA ARG A 48 2.45 2.27 15.97
C ARG A 48 1.23 3.00 15.44
N PHE A 49 0.47 2.28 14.63
CA PHE A 49 -0.83 2.68 14.11
C PHE A 49 -1.86 1.59 14.35
N VAL A 50 -3.11 1.99 14.49
CA VAL A 50 -4.27 1.10 14.39
C VAL A 50 -5.19 1.58 13.28
N THR A 51 -5.75 0.64 12.52
CA THR A 51 -6.77 0.91 11.49
C THR A 51 -8.10 1.16 12.18
N VAL A 52 -8.69 2.35 11.98
CA VAL A 52 -9.97 2.71 12.61
C VAL A 52 -11.13 2.80 11.63
N ALA A 53 -10.85 2.95 10.35
CA ALA A 53 -11.87 2.91 9.30
C ALA A 53 -11.24 2.60 7.93
N MET A 54 -12.02 1.93 7.10
CA MET A 54 -11.87 1.92 5.65
C MET A 54 -13.14 2.54 5.06
N ARG A 55 -12.98 3.44 4.10
CA ARG A 55 -14.06 4.22 3.48
C ARG A 55 -13.92 4.16 1.98
N GLU A 56 -15.03 4.43 1.30
CA GLU A 56 -15.06 4.56 -0.16
C GLU A 56 -14.41 3.36 -0.87
N VAL A 57 -14.61 2.16 -0.32
CA VAL A 57 -14.12 0.93 -0.95
C VAL A 57 -14.98 0.64 -2.17
N ILE A 58 -14.40 0.77 -3.36
CA ILE A 58 -15.08 0.51 -4.62
C ILE A 58 -14.34 -0.57 -5.38
N PHE A 59 -15.02 -1.69 -5.67
CA PHE A 59 -14.51 -2.76 -6.54
C PHE A 59 -15.00 -2.52 -7.98
N HIS A 60 -14.17 -1.90 -8.81
CA HIS A 60 -14.53 -1.57 -10.20
C HIS A 60 -14.51 -2.79 -11.12
N HIS A 61 -13.52 -3.67 -10.92
CA HIS A 61 -13.28 -4.83 -11.77
C HIS A 61 -12.80 -6.03 -10.94
N PRO A 62 -13.09 -7.27 -11.36
CA PRO A 62 -12.53 -8.45 -10.73
C PRO A 62 -11.00 -8.50 -10.93
N VAL A 63 -10.32 -9.12 -9.97
CA VAL A 63 -8.92 -9.53 -10.10
C VAL A 63 -8.89 -11.04 -10.34
N PHE A 64 -8.04 -11.49 -11.24
CA PHE A 64 -7.93 -12.89 -11.63
C PHE A 64 -6.65 -13.53 -11.08
N VAL A 65 -6.66 -14.86 -11.03
CA VAL A 65 -5.47 -15.64 -10.68
C VAL A 65 -4.35 -15.34 -11.68
N GLY A 66 -3.16 -15.07 -11.16
CA GLY A 66 -1.99 -14.74 -11.97
C GLY A 66 -1.86 -13.26 -12.34
N ASP A 67 -2.86 -12.42 -12.08
CA ASP A 67 -2.72 -10.97 -12.27
C ASP A 67 -1.57 -10.43 -11.40
N LEU A 68 -0.78 -9.51 -11.97
CA LEU A 68 0.21 -8.75 -11.24
C LEU A 68 -0.46 -7.51 -10.65
N VAL A 69 -0.71 -7.53 -9.35
CA VAL A 69 -1.48 -6.50 -8.63
C VAL A 69 -0.53 -5.50 -7.98
N SER A 70 -0.78 -4.22 -8.22
CA SER A 70 0.01 -3.09 -7.71
C SER A 70 -0.85 -2.21 -6.81
N PHE A 71 -0.34 -1.89 -5.62
CA PHE A 71 -1.01 -1.03 -4.63
C PHE A 71 -0.25 0.28 -4.51
N TYR A 72 -0.88 1.35 -4.96
CA TYR A 72 -0.34 2.71 -4.92
C TYR A 72 -0.97 3.48 -3.77
N THR A 73 -0.17 4.25 -3.04
CA THR A 73 -0.65 4.98 -1.88
C THR A 73 -0.45 6.48 -2.04
N GLU A 74 -1.40 7.25 -1.52
CA GLU A 74 -1.34 8.70 -1.42
C GLU A 74 -1.79 9.13 -0.02
N THR A 75 -0.94 9.86 0.70
CA THR A 75 -1.38 10.53 1.94
C THR A 75 -2.38 11.64 1.58
N VAL A 76 -3.64 11.46 1.96
CA VAL A 76 -4.74 12.42 1.69
C VAL A 76 -4.78 13.51 2.74
N ARG A 77 -4.68 13.14 4.03
CA ARG A 77 -4.80 14.08 5.14
C ARG A 77 -4.06 13.59 6.37
N ILE A 78 -3.41 14.51 7.08
CA ILE A 78 -2.85 14.28 8.41
C ILE A 78 -3.56 15.21 9.39
N GLY A 79 -4.18 14.63 10.41
CA GLY A 79 -4.77 15.34 11.54
C GLY A 79 -3.84 15.31 12.76
N THR A 80 -4.38 15.62 13.94
CA THR A 80 -3.57 15.65 15.18
C THR A 80 -3.00 14.28 15.55
N THR A 81 -3.82 13.22 15.50
CA THR A 81 -3.40 11.85 15.85
C THR A 81 -3.68 10.84 14.74
N SER A 82 -4.20 11.29 13.59
CA SER A 82 -4.70 10.41 12.54
C SER A 82 -4.10 10.74 11.18
N ILE A 83 -4.00 9.73 10.33
CA ILE A 83 -3.62 9.87 8.93
C ILE A 83 -4.63 9.13 8.06
N THR A 84 -5.04 9.75 6.97
CA THR A 84 -5.90 9.15 5.94
C THR A 84 -5.05 8.91 4.71
N VAL A 85 -5.02 7.67 4.24
CA VAL A 85 -4.26 7.22 3.07
C VAL A 85 -5.22 6.66 2.04
N ARG A 86 -5.17 7.18 0.82
CA ARG A 86 -5.85 6.59 -0.33
C ARG A 86 -4.99 5.49 -0.91
N VAL A 87 -5.58 4.35 -1.20
CA VAL A 87 -4.93 3.23 -1.88
C VAL A 87 -5.66 2.97 -3.19
N THR A 88 -4.92 3.08 -4.29
CA THR A 88 -5.39 2.74 -5.63
C THR A 88 -4.77 1.41 -6.04
N VAL A 89 -5.60 0.46 -6.45
CA VAL A 89 -5.18 -0.89 -6.82
C VAL A 89 -5.35 -1.07 -8.33
N GLU A 90 -4.28 -1.46 -8.99
CA GLU A 90 -4.27 -1.79 -10.41
C GLU A 90 -3.84 -3.25 -10.61
N ALA A 91 -4.47 -3.93 -11.56
CA ALA A 91 -4.06 -5.27 -12.01
C ALA A 91 -3.49 -5.18 -13.43
N GLU A 92 -2.33 -5.79 -13.63
CA GLU A 92 -1.74 -6.02 -14.95
C GLU A 92 -1.98 -7.49 -15.34
N ARG A 93 -2.65 -7.69 -16.48
CA ARG A 93 -3.04 -9.03 -16.95
C ARG A 93 -1.90 -9.70 -17.70
N LEU A 94 -1.46 -10.87 -17.26
CA LEU A 94 -0.39 -11.62 -17.95
C LEU A 94 -0.76 -12.03 -19.38
N THR A 95 -2.05 -12.27 -19.65
CA THR A 95 -2.54 -12.63 -20.99
C THR A 95 -2.53 -11.47 -21.99
N LYS A 96 -2.41 -10.22 -21.49
CA LYS A 96 -2.42 -8.99 -22.28
C LYS A 96 -1.39 -8.04 -21.69
N ILE A 97 -0.12 -8.40 -21.88
CA ILE A 97 1.05 -7.68 -21.36
C ILE A 97 0.90 -6.18 -21.65
N GLY A 98 0.98 -5.36 -20.60
CA GLY A 98 0.84 -3.91 -20.67
C GLY A 98 -0.57 -3.35 -20.44
N GLU A 99 -1.63 -4.17 -20.42
CA GLU A 99 -2.97 -3.72 -20.02
C GLU A 99 -3.05 -3.62 -18.50
N ARG A 100 -3.08 -2.38 -17.98
CA ARG A 100 -3.35 -2.09 -16.57
C ARG A 100 -4.78 -1.62 -16.40
N VAL A 101 -5.48 -2.21 -15.44
CA VAL A 101 -6.86 -1.85 -15.10
C VAL A 101 -6.94 -1.49 -13.63
N ARG A 102 -7.56 -0.34 -13.32
CA ARG A 102 -7.92 -0.02 -11.93
C ARG A 102 -9.01 -0.98 -11.47
N VAL A 103 -8.71 -1.77 -10.45
CA VAL A 103 -9.61 -2.82 -9.93
C VAL A 103 -10.30 -2.40 -8.66
N THR A 104 -9.62 -1.63 -7.81
CA THR A 104 -10.18 -1.20 -6.52
C THR A 104 -9.56 0.13 -6.10
N GLU A 105 -10.32 0.94 -5.37
CA GLU A 105 -9.80 2.06 -4.60
C GLU A 105 -10.46 2.13 -3.23
N ALA A 106 -9.74 2.68 -2.25
CA ALA A 106 -10.23 2.86 -0.88
C ALA A 106 -9.45 3.97 -0.16
N GLU A 107 -10.08 4.59 0.83
CA GLU A 107 -9.38 5.41 1.83
C GLU A 107 -9.32 4.69 3.17
N VAL A 108 -8.12 4.54 3.71
CA VAL A 108 -7.88 3.94 5.02
C VAL A 108 -7.49 5.02 6.02
N VAL A 109 -8.14 5.01 7.18
CA VAL A 109 -7.86 5.93 8.29
C VAL A 109 -7.15 5.17 9.39
N TYR A 110 -5.95 5.64 9.71
CA TYR A 110 -5.14 5.15 10.81
C TYR A 110 -5.05 6.17 11.92
N VAL A 111 -4.91 5.69 13.16
CA VAL A 111 -4.65 6.51 14.34
C VAL A 111 -3.34 6.08 14.97
N ALA A 112 -2.43 7.03 15.19
CA ALA A 112 -1.18 6.79 15.89
C ALA A 112 -1.48 6.53 17.37
N VAL A 113 -0.85 5.51 17.94
CA VAL A 113 -1.03 5.11 19.34
C VAL A 113 0.30 4.89 20.05
N ASP A 114 0.33 5.05 21.37
CA ASP A 114 1.45 4.66 22.23
C ASP A 114 1.45 3.14 22.52
N GLU A 115 2.43 2.68 23.30
CA GLU A 115 2.55 1.27 23.70
C GLU A 115 1.35 0.72 24.48
N LYS A 116 0.55 1.61 25.08
CA LYS A 116 -0.66 1.28 25.83
C LYS A 116 -1.92 1.39 24.95
N GLY A 117 -1.76 1.61 23.64
CA GLY A 117 -2.87 1.76 22.69
C GLY A 117 -3.60 3.10 22.79
N ARG A 118 -3.03 4.11 23.49
CA ARG A 118 -3.65 5.43 23.64
C ARG A 118 -3.22 6.33 22.49
N LYS A 119 -4.15 7.15 21.97
CA LYS A 119 -3.87 8.08 20.87
C LYS A 119 -2.66 8.97 21.18
N THR A 120 -1.75 9.11 20.23
CA THR A 120 -0.58 9.99 20.36
C THR A 120 -0.51 10.98 19.20
N PRO A 121 -0.11 12.24 19.43
CA PRO A 121 0.04 13.22 18.36
C PRO A 121 1.10 12.82 17.33
N ILE A 122 0.77 13.01 16.05
CA ILE A 122 1.72 12.84 14.94
C ILE A 122 2.63 14.08 14.88
N LYS A 123 3.95 13.87 15.01
CA LYS A 123 4.95 14.92 14.81
C LYS A 123 5.65 14.69 13.48
N LEU A 124 5.34 15.56 12.50
CA LEU A 124 5.92 15.40 11.17
C LEU A 124 7.43 15.71 11.20
N PRO A 125 8.25 14.90 10.52
CA PRO A 125 9.67 15.22 10.35
C PRO A 125 9.83 16.47 9.49
N ASP A 126 10.82 17.30 9.80
CA ASP A 126 11.19 18.45 8.96
C ASP A 126 11.50 18.00 7.54
N GLU A 127 10.89 18.66 6.56
CA GLU A 127 10.90 18.26 5.16
C GLU A 127 12.31 18.29 4.54
N LYS A 128 13.22 19.11 5.10
CA LYS A 128 14.63 19.23 4.70
C LYS A 128 15.45 17.95 4.93
N ALA A 129 15.10 17.14 5.93
CA ALA A 129 15.82 15.91 6.26
C ALA A 129 15.54 14.73 5.29
N ARG A 130 14.68 14.91 4.27
CA ARG A 130 14.32 13.86 3.31
C ARG A 130 15.23 13.80 2.09
N VAL A 131 15.86 14.92 1.73
CA VAL A 131 16.72 15.00 0.53
C VAL A 131 18.07 14.34 0.79
N GLU A 132 18.60 14.42 2.02
CA GLU A 132 19.93 13.90 2.36
C GLU A 132 20.01 12.38 2.52
N SER A 133 18.89 11.69 2.81
CA SER A 133 18.89 10.23 3.03
C SER A 133 18.73 9.39 1.76
N ALA A 134 18.28 9.97 0.65
CA ALA A 134 18.03 9.25 -0.60
C ALA A 134 19.31 9.04 -1.45
N ASP A 135 20.37 9.81 -1.19
CA ASP A 135 21.62 9.79 -1.97
C ASP A 135 22.66 8.75 -1.50
N HIS A 136 22.34 7.85 -0.57
CA HIS A 136 23.33 6.95 0.04
C HIS A 136 23.09 5.44 -0.09
N THR A 137 22.24 4.99 -1.00
CA THR A 137 22.08 3.55 -1.30
C THR A 137 22.33 3.23 -2.76
N SER A 138 23.59 3.32 -3.18
CA SER A 138 24.10 2.50 -4.28
C SER A 138 24.26 1.07 -3.77
N ALA A 139 23.38 0.14 -4.16
CA ALA A 139 23.54 -1.27 -3.85
C ALA A 139 24.76 -1.85 -4.62
N PRO A 140 25.60 -2.70 -4.01
CA PRO A 140 26.64 -3.38 -4.76
C PRO A 140 26.03 -4.45 -5.67
N GLU A 141 26.46 -4.47 -6.93
CA GLU A 141 26.13 -5.51 -7.90
C GLU A 141 26.53 -6.88 -7.34
N ARG A 142 25.56 -7.78 -7.17
CA ARG A 142 25.83 -9.19 -6.89
C ARG A 142 25.74 -9.96 -8.20
N ASN A 143 26.90 -10.34 -8.72
CA ASN A 143 27.03 -11.34 -9.78
C ASN A 143 26.33 -12.63 -9.35
N VAL A 144 25.31 -13.04 -10.12
CA VAL A 144 24.69 -14.34 -9.97
C VAL A 144 25.38 -15.28 -10.95
N SER A 145 26.26 -16.12 -10.44
CA SER A 145 26.75 -17.31 -11.14
C SER A 145 25.66 -18.38 -11.16
N GLU A 146 25.52 -19.00 -12.33
CA GLU A 146 24.66 -20.10 -12.80
C GLU A 146 24.07 -21.06 -11.75
N VAL A 147 22.79 -21.41 -11.97
CA VAL A 147 22.23 -22.77 -11.81
C VAL A 147 21.32 -23.07 -13.00
#